data_AF-A0AAV5VYM0-F1
#
_entry.id   AF-A0AAV5VYM0-F1
#
_cell.length_a   1.000
_cell.length_b   1.000
_cell.length_c   1.000
_cell.angle_alpha   90.00
_cell.angle_beta   90.00
_cell.angle_gamma   90.00
#
_symmetry.space_group_name_H-M   'P 1'
#
loop_
_entity.id
_entity.type
_entity.pdbx_description
1 polymer ?
#
loop_
_entity_poly.entity_id
_entity_poly.type
_entity_poly.pdbx_seq_one_letter_code
_entity_poly.pdbx_strand_id
1 'polypeptide(L)'
;MLLPSLITFLFIQSIQSATIPKVIVEGPRTIHDYGGMKIEVLEQMGMEPEYLDRLERAIVDNFTTDKIRSGEASLKISNVMERRWGGRWTVVIIEDPYLLYTTIPKRSTAHALFDVNGSGVFVGRDGWPKKPIEWSAS
;
A
#
# COMPACT_ATOMS: atom_id res chain seq x y z
N MET A 1 7.55 -6.96 54.77
CA MET A 1 8.08 -7.84 53.71
C MET A 1 7.40 -7.45 52.41
N LEU A 2 8.19 -7.02 51.43
CA LEU A 2 7.78 -6.34 50.21
C LEU A 2 7.27 -7.34 49.14
N LEU A 3 6.16 -7.00 48.47
CA LEU A 3 5.71 -7.68 47.25
C LEU A 3 6.75 -7.51 46.14
N PRO A 4 7.02 -8.53 45.31
CA PRO A 4 7.71 -8.31 44.04
C PRO A 4 6.67 -7.80 43.03
N SER A 5 6.83 -6.53 42.63
CA SER A 5 6.15 -5.96 41.47
C SER A 5 6.54 -6.74 40.22
N LEU A 6 5.59 -7.48 39.66
CA LEU A 6 5.73 -8.18 38.40
C LEU A 6 5.76 -7.14 37.26
N ILE A 7 6.97 -6.80 36.81
CA ILE A 7 7.22 -5.98 35.62
C ILE A 7 6.59 -6.70 34.42
N THR A 8 5.47 -6.17 33.94
CA THR A 8 4.86 -6.63 32.70
C THR A 8 5.70 -6.07 31.55
N PHE A 9 6.53 -6.93 30.95
CA PHE A 9 7.26 -6.62 29.72
C PHE A 9 6.25 -6.29 28.60
N LEU A 10 6.06 -5.00 28.32
CA LEU A 10 5.42 -4.53 27.11
C LEU A 10 6.41 -4.72 25.95
N PHE A 11 6.38 -5.91 25.33
CA PHE A 11 6.90 -6.10 23.98
C PHE A 11 5.92 -5.45 23.00
N ILE A 12 6.04 -4.14 22.80
CA ILE A 12 5.54 -3.52 21.58
C ILE A 12 6.56 -3.88 20.51
N GLN A 13 6.18 -4.79 19.61
CA GLN A 13 6.96 -5.16 18.44
C GLN A 13 7.41 -3.87 17.73
N SER A 14 8.71 -3.73 17.57
CA SER A 14 9.36 -2.65 16.86
C SER A 14 8.73 -2.45 15.48
N ILE A 15 8.35 -1.22 15.18
CA ILE A 15 8.04 -0.76 13.83
C ILE A 15 9.31 -0.92 12.98
N GLN A 16 9.43 -2.02 12.25
CA GLN A 16 10.44 -2.16 11.20
C GLN A 16 9.94 -1.45 9.93
N SER A 17 9.90 -0.11 9.92
CA SER A 17 9.56 0.62 8.69
C SER A 17 10.25 1.99 8.59
N ALA A 18 11.53 2.01 8.95
CA ALA A 18 12.40 3.18 8.80
C ALA A 18 13.49 2.98 7.74
N THR A 19 13.45 1.90 6.96
CA THR A 19 14.45 1.67 5.92
C THR A 19 14.14 2.57 4.73
N ILE A 20 15.04 3.53 4.47
CA ILE A 20 15.05 4.29 3.21
C ILE A 20 15.39 3.27 2.10
N PRO A 21 14.56 3.13 1.05
CA PRO A 21 14.83 2.14 0.02
C PRO A 21 16.10 2.50 -0.74
N LYS A 22 16.81 1.47 -1.22
CA LYS A 22 17.82 1.67 -2.24
C LYS A 22 17.11 1.90 -3.57
N VAL A 23 17.35 3.05 -4.20
CA VAL A 23 16.81 3.35 -5.53
C VAL A 23 17.69 2.73 -6.61
N ILE A 24 17.08 1.98 -7.52
CA ILE A 24 17.72 1.34 -8.67
C ILE A 24 17.04 1.88 -9.93
N VAL A 25 17.84 2.35 -10.89
CA VAL A 25 17.33 2.88 -12.17
C VAL A 25 17.76 1.95 -13.30
N GLU A 26 16.77 1.41 -14.03
CA GLU A 26 16.95 0.44 -15.11
C GLU A 26 16.25 0.94 -16.38
N GLY A 27 16.96 1.72 -17.20
CA GLY A 27 16.35 2.37 -18.37
C GLY A 27 15.26 3.36 -17.92
N PRO A 28 14.00 3.20 -18.37
CA PRO A 28 12.90 4.07 -17.92
C PRO A 28 12.35 3.70 -16.53
N ARG A 29 12.78 2.57 -15.94
CA ARG A 29 12.22 2.03 -14.70
C ARG A 29 12.93 2.60 -13.49
N THR A 30 12.16 2.94 -12.46
CA THR A 30 12.67 3.31 -11.13
C THR A 30 12.14 2.31 -10.12
N ILE A 31 13.06 1.59 -9.47
CA ILE A 31 12.76 0.50 -8.54
C ILE A 31 13.26 0.88 -7.15
N HIS A 32 12.39 0.74 -6.15
CA HIS A 32 12.72 0.89 -4.74
C HIS A 32 12.95 -0.49 -4.11
N ASP A 33 14.18 -0.74 -3.64
CA ASP A 33 14.57 -1.99 -2.99
C ASP A 33 14.62 -1.81 -1.46
N TYR A 34 13.70 -2.48 -0.78
CA TYR A 34 13.56 -2.52 0.67
C TYR A 34 14.22 -3.75 1.28
N GLY A 35 15.46 -4.05 0.88
CA GLY A 35 16.23 -5.19 1.42
C GLY A 35 15.75 -6.54 0.89
N GLY A 36 15.39 -6.60 -0.39
CA GLY A 36 14.92 -7.80 -1.08
C GLY A 36 13.47 -7.71 -1.56
N MET A 37 12.68 -6.76 -1.04
CA MET A 37 11.40 -6.41 -1.64
C MET A 37 11.59 -5.26 -2.62
N LYS A 38 11.51 -5.57 -3.92
CA LYS A 38 11.59 -4.61 -5.01
C LYS A 38 10.20 -4.13 -5.35
N ILE A 39 10.00 -2.82 -5.34
CA ILE A 39 8.75 -2.17 -5.69
C ILE A 39 8.99 -1.19 -6.84
N GLU A 40 8.18 -1.27 -7.87
CA GLU A 40 8.10 -0.29 -8.95
C GLU A 40 6.68 0.24 -9.05
N VAL A 41 6.53 1.56 -9.18
CA VAL A 41 5.23 2.18 -9.45
C VAL A 41 4.99 2.14 -10.97
N LEU A 42 4.02 1.35 -11.40
CA LEU A 42 3.67 1.21 -12.82
C LEU A 42 2.67 2.27 -13.26
N GLU A 43 1.74 2.63 -12.37
CA GLU A 43 0.71 3.63 -12.62
C GLU A 43 0.42 4.42 -11.35
N GLN A 44 0.19 5.73 -11.50
CA GLN A 44 -0.29 6.62 -10.46
C GLN A 44 -1.28 7.61 -11.08
N MET A 45 -2.49 7.66 -10.55
CA MET A 45 -3.50 8.64 -10.95
C MET A 45 -4.09 9.28 -9.69
N GLY A 46 -4.18 10.62 -9.66
CA GLY A 46 -4.88 11.39 -8.62
C GLY A 46 -4.37 11.27 -7.17
N MET A 47 -3.40 10.41 -6.88
CA MET A 47 -2.72 10.30 -5.59
C MET A 47 -1.57 11.30 -5.49
N GLU A 48 -1.41 11.96 -4.34
CA GLU A 48 -0.25 12.79 -4.05
C GLU A 48 1.00 11.92 -3.75
N PRO A 49 2.23 12.39 -4.04
CA PRO A 49 3.45 11.61 -3.84
C PRO A 49 3.64 11.08 -2.41
N GLU A 50 3.18 11.82 -1.40
CA GLU A 50 3.22 11.36 0.00
C GLU A 50 2.45 10.04 0.20
N TYR A 51 1.33 9.84 -0.50
CA TYR A 51 0.57 8.59 -0.37
C TYR A 51 1.34 7.41 -0.95
N LEU A 52 2.16 7.61 -1.99
CA LEU A 52 2.95 6.54 -2.60
C LEU A 52 4.04 6.00 -1.66
N ASP A 53 4.92 6.86 -1.11
CA ASP A 53 5.97 6.39 -0.18
C ASP A 53 5.39 5.58 0.99
N ARG A 54 4.20 5.98 1.45
CA ARG A 54 3.54 5.32 2.55
C ARG A 54 2.81 4.04 2.15
N LEU A 55 2.26 3.98 0.94
CA LEU A 55 1.73 2.76 0.36
C LEU A 55 2.84 1.72 0.20
N GLU A 56 4.00 2.11 -0.31
CA GLU A 56 5.15 1.23 -0.43
C GLU A 56 5.56 0.66 0.93
N ARG A 57 5.63 1.49 1.98
CA ARG A 57 5.87 1.00 3.36
C ARG A 57 4.80 0.02 3.83
N ALA A 58 3.52 0.32 3.60
CA ALA A 58 2.42 -0.56 3.99
C ALA A 58 2.50 -1.91 3.24
N ILE A 59 2.91 -1.89 1.97
CA ILE A 59 3.19 -3.08 1.17
C ILE A 59 4.37 -3.85 1.77
N VAL A 60 5.50 -3.20 2.04
CA VAL A 60 6.69 -3.82 2.65
C VAL A 60 6.35 -4.56 3.94
N ASP A 61 5.55 -3.92 4.80
CA ASP A 61 5.24 -4.46 6.12
C ASP A 61 4.21 -5.61 6.08
N ASN A 62 3.41 -5.76 5.00
CA ASN A 62 2.23 -6.63 4.99
C ASN A 62 2.08 -7.55 3.76
N PHE A 63 2.86 -7.34 2.71
CA PHE A 63 2.79 -8.13 1.48
C PHE A 63 3.54 -9.47 1.63
N THR A 64 2.94 -10.53 1.09
CA THR A 64 3.55 -11.84 0.98
C THR A 64 2.98 -12.57 -0.24
N THR A 65 3.84 -13.29 -0.96
CA THR A 65 3.46 -14.11 -2.11
C THR A 65 2.82 -15.44 -1.72
N ASP A 66 3.09 -15.94 -0.51
CA ASP A 66 2.69 -17.29 -0.07
C ASP A 66 1.18 -17.44 0.13
N LYS A 67 0.47 -16.32 0.30
CA LYS A 67 -0.95 -16.29 0.65
C LYS A 67 -1.75 -15.28 -0.18
N ILE A 68 -1.34 -15.00 -1.41
CA ILE A 68 -2.08 -14.06 -2.29
C ILE A 68 -3.58 -14.41 -2.34
N ARG A 69 -3.90 -15.70 -2.50
CA ARG A 69 -5.28 -16.21 -2.61
C ARG A 69 -6.11 -16.09 -1.32
N SER A 70 -5.50 -15.89 -0.15
CA SER A 70 -6.26 -15.73 1.09
C SER A 70 -6.85 -14.34 1.24
N GLY A 71 -6.35 -13.35 0.50
CA GLY A 71 -6.71 -11.94 0.66
C GLY A 71 -6.20 -11.29 1.96
N GLU A 72 -5.45 -12.02 2.79
CA GLU A 72 -4.95 -11.55 4.08
C GLU A 72 -4.04 -10.32 3.93
N ALA A 73 -3.11 -10.36 2.95
CA ALA A 73 -2.22 -9.24 2.66
C ALA A 73 -3.02 -8.00 2.20
N SER A 74 -3.97 -8.16 1.27
CA SER A 74 -4.83 -7.07 0.80
C SER A 74 -5.61 -6.41 1.95
N LEU A 75 -6.15 -7.22 2.86
CA LEU A 75 -6.90 -6.74 4.02
C LEU A 75 -6.00 -6.00 5.01
N LYS A 76 -4.78 -6.50 5.28
CA LYS A 76 -3.84 -5.83 6.18
C LYS A 76 -3.39 -4.48 5.63
N ILE A 77 -3.03 -4.42 4.35
CA ILE A 77 -2.64 -3.17 3.67
C ILE A 77 -3.81 -2.18 3.75
N SER A 78 -5.02 -2.60 3.35
CA SER A 78 -6.23 -1.77 3.43
C SER A 78 -6.44 -1.23 4.85
N ASN A 79 -6.45 -2.09 5.87
CA ASN A 79 -6.66 -1.70 7.27
C ASN A 79 -5.59 -0.75 7.81
N VAL A 80 -4.32 -0.87 7.39
CA VAL A 80 -3.27 0.08 7.75
C VAL A 80 -3.57 1.44 7.14
N MET A 81 -3.99 1.48 5.88
CA MET A 81 -4.33 2.72 5.19
C MET A 81 -5.58 3.38 5.80
N GLU A 82 -6.63 2.62 6.08
CA GLU A 82 -7.87 3.12 6.71
C GLU A 82 -7.60 3.71 8.10
N ARG A 83 -6.86 3.00 8.95
CA ARG A 83 -6.57 3.47 10.32
C ARG A 83 -5.78 4.77 10.35
N ARG A 84 -4.91 4.99 9.36
CA ARG A 84 -3.98 6.11 9.36
C ARG A 84 -4.50 7.34 8.59
N TRP A 85 -5.30 7.15 7.54
CA TRP A 85 -5.79 8.27 6.70
C TRP A 85 -7.31 8.35 6.57
N GLY A 86 -8.04 7.42 7.16
CA GLY A 86 -9.49 7.39 7.14
C GLY A 86 -10.08 7.06 5.77
N GLY A 87 -11.39 6.80 5.81
CA GLY A 87 -12.21 6.30 4.70
C GLY A 87 -11.75 4.96 4.15
N ARG A 88 -12.33 4.56 3.02
CA ARG A 88 -12.19 3.20 2.47
C ARG A 88 -11.06 3.10 1.46
N TRP A 89 -10.31 2.01 1.55
CA TRP A 89 -9.19 1.71 0.66
C TRP A 89 -9.39 0.35 0.01
N THR A 90 -9.47 0.33 -1.32
CA THR A 90 -9.53 -0.91 -2.10
C THR A 90 -8.10 -1.37 -2.37
N VAL A 91 -7.76 -2.61 -2.01
CA VAL A 91 -6.48 -3.25 -2.34
C VAL A 91 -6.76 -4.55 -3.11
N VAL A 92 -6.10 -4.72 -4.25
CA VAL A 92 -6.17 -5.94 -5.07
C VAL A 92 -4.76 -6.43 -5.31
N ILE A 93 -4.51 -7.71 -5.04
CA ILE A 93 -3.24 -8.36 -5.33
C ILE A 93 -3.47 -9.37 -6.45
N ILE A 94 -2.60 -9.36 -7.45
CA ILE A 94 -2.65 -10.20 -8.64
C ILE A 94 -1.28 -10.84 -8.88
N GLU A 95 -1.28 -12.01 -9.51
CA GLU A 95 -0.06 -12.80 -9.72
C GLU A 95 0.91 -12.12 -10.71
N ASP A 96 0.39 -11.34 -11.66
CA ASP A 96 1.18 -10.60 -12.66
C ASP A 96 0.62 -9.18 -12.83
N PRO A 97 1.42 -8.12 -12.63
CA PRO A 97 0.97 -6.74 -12.72
C PRO A 97 0.45 -6.33 -14.11
N TYR A 98 0.93 -6.97 -15.17
CA TYR A 98 0.58 -6.63 -16.55
C TYR A 98 -0.71 -7.29 -17.03
N LEU A 99 -1.27 -8.23 -16.25
CA LEU A 99 -2.57 -8.85 -16.52
C LEU A 99 -3.75 -7.98 -16.07
N LEU A 100 -3.49 -6.87 -15.37
CA LEU A 100 -4.54 -6.00 -14.88
C LEU A 100 -5.09 -5.08 -15.98
N TYR A 101 -5.97 -5.61 -16.83
CA TYR A 101 -6.77 -4.79 -17.71
C TYR A 101 -8.02 -4.32 -16.98
N THR A 102 -7.87 -3.30 -16.13
CA THR A 102 -8.97 -2.91 -15.24
C THR A 102 -9.54 -1.55 -15.60
N THR A 103 -10.76 -1.56 -16.14
CA THR A 103 -11.71 -0.49 -15.92
C THR A 103 -12.18 -0.63 -14.48
N ILE A 104 -11.41 -0.19 -13.47
CA ILE A 104 -11.92 -0.18 -12.09
C ILE A 104 -13.07 0.82 -12.09
N PRO A 105 -14.33 0.37 -12.12
CA PRO A 105 -15.45 1.27 -12.22
C PRO A 105 -15.78 1.64 -10.80
N LYS A 106 -14.96 2.47 -10.16
CA LYS A 106 -15.16 2.82 -8.76
C LYS A 106 -14.79 4.27 -8.57
N ARG A 107 -15.78 5.06 -8.16
CA ARG A 107 -15.81 6.27 -7.29
C ARG A 107 -14.49 6.85 -6.72
N SER A 108 -13.35 6.69 -7.36
CA SER A 108 -12.01 6.95 -6.86
C SER A 108 -11.16 7.34 -8.05
N THR A 109 -10.91 8.64 -8.16
CA THR A 109 -9.93 9.16 -9.13
C THR A 109 -8.49 9.08 -8.62
N ALA A 110 -8.28 8.56 -7.39
CA ALA A 110 -6.96 8.35 -6.79
C ALA A 110 -6.63 6.86 -6.66
N HIS A 111 -5.65 6.39 -7.43
CA HIS A 111 -5.15 5.02 -7.37
C HIS A 111 -3.69 4.91 -7.81
N ALA A 112 -3.08 3.77 -7.48
CA ALA A 112 -1.76 3.38 -7.92
C ALA A 112 -1.68 1.86 -8.17
N LEU A 113 -0.85 1.47 -9.13
CA LEU A 113 -0.49 0.08 -9.40
C LEU A 113 1.02 -0.09 -9.19
N PHE A 114 1.38 -1.10 -8.40
CA PHE A 114 2.75 -1.44 -8.08
C PHE A 114 3.11 -2.83 -8.65
N ASP A 115 4.31 -2.97 -9.21
CA ASP A 115 5.00 -4.25 -9.34
C ASP A 115 5.79 -4.50 -8.05
N VAL A 116 5.46 -5.57 -7.33
CA VAL A 116 6.10 -5.98 -6.09
C VAL A 116 6.68 -7.38 -6.30
N ASN A 117 7.99 -7.45 -6.55
CA ASN A 117 8.69 -8.70 -6.86
C ASN A 117 8.03 -9.57 -7.97
N GLY A 118 7.43 -8.94 -8.98
CA GLY A 118 6.74 -9.59 -10.09
C GLY A 118 5.24 -9.81 -9.87
N SER A 119 4.69 -9.47 -8.70
CA SER A 119 3.26 -9.49 -8.42
C SER A 119 2.66 -8.10 -8.49
N GLY A 120 1.43 -7.98 -8.99
CA GLY A 120 0.74 -6.71 -9.02
C GLY A 120 0.04 -6.39 -7.70
N VAL A 121 0.22 -5.18 -7.19
CA VAL A 121 -0.57 -4.62 -6.08
C VAL A 121 -1.26 -3.36 -6.56
N PHE A 122 -2.56 -3.41 -6.73
CA PHE A 122 -3.38 -2.24 -7.01
C PHE A 122 -3.95 -1.67 -5.71
N VAL A 123 -3.87 -0.35 -5.55
CA VAL A 123 -4.47 0.35 -4.40
C VAL A 123 -5.27 1.57 -4.87
N GLY A 124 -6.52 1.68 -4.43
CA GLY A 124 -7.43 2.78 -4.76
C GLY A 124 -8.08 3.40 -3.53
N ARG A 125 -8.28 4.72 -3.54
CA ARG A 125 -8.93 5.46 -2.46
C ARG A 125 -10.39 5.78 -2.77
N ASP A 126 -11.30 4.93 -2.30
CA ASP A 126 -12.74 5.10 -2.51
C ASP A 126 -13.25 6.49 -2.06
N GLY A 127 -13.96 7.17 -2.95
CA GLY A 127 -14.57 8.49 -2.70
C GLY A 127 -13.65 9.69 -2.93
N TRP A 128 -12.58 9.54 -3.74
CA TRP A 128 -11.69 10.65 -4.09
C TRP A 128 -12.17 11.44 -5.33
N PRO A 129 -12.11 12.79 -5.33
CA PRO A 129 -11.55 13.68 -4.30
C PRO A 129 -12.51 13.92 -3.11
N LYS A 130 -11.96 14.42 -1.98
CA LYS A 130 -12.71 14.70 -0.73
C LYS A 130 -13.95 15.60 -0.88
N LYS A 131 -14.07 16.32 -2.01
CA LYS A 131 -15.26 17.10 -2.38
C LYS A 131 -15.90 16.48 -3.63
N PRO A 132 -17.24 16.38 -3.70
CA PRO A 132 -17.92 16.01 -4.93
C PRO A 132 -17.47 16.92 -6.09
N ILE A 133 -17.33 16.37 -7.29
CA ILE A 133 -17.29 17.19 -8.50
C ILE A 133 -18.67 17.86 -8.61
N GLU A 134 -18.72 19.17 -8.38
CA GLU A 134 -19.93 19.95 -8.64
C GLU A 134 -20.12 20.02 -10.15
N TRP A 135 -21.08 19.24 -10.66
CA TRP A 135 -21.51 19.36 -12.05
C TRP A 135 -22.41 20.60 -12.16
N SER A 136 -21.87 21.73 -12.59
CA SER A 136 -22.69 22.81 -13.12
C SER A 136 -23.13 22.42 -14.53
N ALA A 137 -24.40 22.07 -14.70
CA ALA A 137 -24.98 21.98 -16.04
C ALA A 137 -24.94 23.38 -16.66
N SER A 138 -24.08 23.55 -17.66
CA SER A 138 -24.12 24.68 -18.61
C SER A 138 -25.19 24.44 -19.66
#